data_AF-A0A7Z9E5M2-F1
#
_entry.id   AF-A0A7Z9E5M2-F1
#
_cell.length_a   1.000
_cell.length_b   1.000
_cell.length_c   1.000
_cell.angle_alpha   90.00
_cell.angle_beta   90.00
_cell.angle_gamma   90.00
#
_symmetry.space_group_name_H-M   'P 1'
#
loop_
_entity.id
_entity.type
_entity.pdbx_description
1 polymer ?
#
loop_
_entity_poly.entity_id
_entity_poly.type
_entity_poly.pdbx_seq_one_letter_code
_entity_poly.pdbx_strand_id
1 'polypeptide(L)'
;MVSQITAKLAVSTLKNTVKDFNYWGESESDSPLAIKRTKSVLDDKKVLSLDATARKKAVGVTGYKPPERTVRVMDLTETFSPLIVESLTGVQGVAEAIAAGSIPLENLEGVTEMLEYNVQLYSLFKLLENPRVIYVEDEGTDPDPYTGLFITGLSSDGETVYAQALLTQT
;
A
#
# COMPACT_ATOMS: atom_id res chain seq x y z
N MET A 1 1.01 -5.93 -20.61
CA MET A 1 2.39 -5.36 -20.64
C MET A 1 3.31 -6.41 -20.05
N VAL A 2 4.42 -6.75 -20.71
CA VAL A 2 5.36 -7.77 -20.18
C VAL A 2 6.17 -7.17 -19.04
N SER A 3 6.32 -7.91 -17.94
CA SER A 3 7.08 -7.48 -16.76
C SER A 3 8.55 -7.20 -17.09
N GLN A 4 9.09 -6.12 -16.56
CA GLN A 4 10.45 -5.63 -16.83
C GLN A 4 11.45 -5.94 -15.71
N ILE A 5 11.00 -6.57 -14.62
CA ILE A 5 11.78 -6.74 -13.39
C ILE A 5 11.56 -8.12 -12.76
N THR A 6 12.65 -8.71 -12.24
CA THR A 6 12.59 -9.97 -11.48
C THR A 6 12.00 -9.74 -10.08
N ALA A 7 11.36 -10.75 -9.50
CA ALA A 7 10.75 -10.61 -8.19
C ALA A 7 11.77 -10.32 -7.09
N LYS A 8 12.99 -10.85 -7.21
CA LYS A 8 14.06 -10.58 -6.24
C LYS A 8 14.43 -9.11 -6.21
N LEU A 9 14.64 -8.51 -7.40
CA LEU A 9 14.99 -7.10 -7.50
C LEU A 9 13.82 -6.22 -7.08
N ALA A 10 12.60 -6.51 -7.55
CA ALA A 10 11.40 -5.76 -7.15
C ALA A 10 11.20 -5.73 -5.63
N VAL A 11 11.26 -6.89 -4.95
CA VAL A 11 11.13 -6.96 -3.49
C VAL A 11 12.27 -6.21 -2.78
N SER A 12 13.50 -6.33 -3.27
CA SER A 12 14.64 -5.61 -2.66
C SER A 12 14.47 -4.11 -2.76
N THR A 13 14.06 -3.59 -3.93
CA THR A 13 13.85 -2.16 -4.14
C THR A 13 12.66 -1.66 -3.33
N LEU A 14 11.54 -2.37 -3.34
CA LEU A 14 10.37 -2.02 -2.54
C LEU A 14 10.68 -1.99 -1.04
N LYS A 15 11.48 -2.95 -0.54
CA LYS A 15 11.91 -2.95 0.87
C LYS A 15 12.78 -1.75 1.22
N ASN A 16 13.59 -1.26 0.28
CA ASN A 16 14.37 -0.05 0.50
C ASN A 16 13.46 1.18 0.50
N THR A 17 12.50 1.28 -0.43
CA THR A 17 11.50 2.35 -0.47
C THR A 17 10.72 2.46 0.85
N VAL A 18 10.29 1.32 1.41
CA VAL A 18 9.49 1.32 2.64
C VAL A 18 10.33 1.28 3.93
N LYS A 19 11.65 1.43 3.84
CA LYS A 19 12.52 1.29 5.02
C LYS A 19 12.45 2.53 5.91
N ASP A 20 12.53 3.70 5.27
CA ASP A 20 12.66 4.98 5.96
C ASP A 20 11.28 5.63 6.13
N PHE A 21 10.35 5.37 5.20
CA PHE A 21 8.96 5.83 5.25
C PHE A 21 8.00 4.68 4.90
N ASN A 22 7.07 4.31 5.79
CA ASN A 22 6.14 3.20 5.56
C ASN A 22 4.77 3.46 6.17
N TYR A 23 4.05 4.38 5.55
CA TYR A 23 2.70 4.75 5.94
C TYR A 23 1.78 4.70 4.72
N TRP A 24 0.50 4.38 4.95
CA TRP A 24 -0.52 4.44 3.91
C TRP A 24 -1.56 5.49 4.28
N GLY A 25 -1.72 6.50 3.43
CA GLY A 25 -2.53 7.70 3.72
C GLY A 25 -3.99 7.45 4.06
N GLU A 26 -4.55 6.32 3.62
CA GLU A 26 -5.95 5.95 3.89
C GLU A 26 -6.14 5.25 5.25
N SER A 27 -5.08 5.09 6.05
CA SER A 27 -5.13 4.41 7.34
C SER A 27 -5.04 5.41 8.50
N GLU A 28 -5.91 5.23 9.49
CA GLU A 28 -5.84 5.94 10.78
C GLU A 28 -4.73 5.40 11.71
N SER A 29 -4.06 4.32 11.29
CA SER A 29 -2.96 3.66 12.00
C SER A 29 -1.73 3.53 11.10
N ASP A 30 -0.56 3.33 11.70
CA ASP A 30 0.74 3.17 11.00
C ASP A 30 0.71 2.11 9.87
N SER A 31 -0.10 1.06 10.00
CA SER A 31 -0.40 0.02 8.99
C SER A 31 0.70 -0.24 7.94
N PRO A 32 1.90 -0.65 8.37
CA PRO A 32 3.07 -0.72 7.50
C PRO A 32 2.91 -1.78 6.41
N LEU A 33 3.31 -1.45 5.19
CA LEU A 33 3.36 -2.38 4.07
C LEU A 33 4.41 -3.46 4.30
N ALA A 34 3.96 -4.70 4.35
CA ALA A 34 4.79 -5.89 4.35
C ALA A 34 5.06 -6.35 2.91
N ILE A 35 6.30 -6.18 2.45
CA ILE A 35 6.72 -6.55 1.09
C ILE A 35 7.08 -8.04 1.02
N LYS A 36 6.40 -8.76 0.13
CA LYS A 36 6.49 -10.22 -0.04
C LYS A 36 6.50 -10.61 -1.52
N ARG A 37 6.85 -11.87 -1.76
CA ARG A 37 6.74 -12.52 -3.07
C ARG A 37 6.31 -13.97 -2.89
N THR A 38 5.69 -14.54 -3.91
CA THR A 38 5.23 -15.92 -3.90
C THR A 38 5.19 -16.49 -5.31
N LYS A 39 5.31 -17.81 -5.42
CA LYS A 39 5.08 -18.53 -6.69
C LYS A 39 3.58 -18.79 -6.95
N SER A 40 2.74 -18.65 -5.92
CA SER A 40 1.30 -18.81 -6.05
C SER A 40 0.66 -17.56 -6.63
N VAL A 41 -0.36 -17.74 -7.46
CA VAL A 41 -1.21 -16.64 -7.91
C VAL A 41 -1.98 -16.07 -6.70
N LEU A 42 -2.03 -14.74 -6.59
CA LEU A 42 -2.91 -14.05 -5.65
C LEU A 42 -4.32 -13.93 -6.23
N ASP A 43 -5.07 -15.02 -6.21
CA ASP A 43 -6.51 -15.01 -6.49
C ASP A 43 -7.30 -14.50 -5.26
N ASP A 44 -8.60 -14.25 -5.45
CA ASP A 44 -9.47 -13.70 -4.40
C ASP A 44 -9.49 -14.60 -3.16
N LYS A 45 -9.48 -15.93 -3.35
CA LYS A 45 -9.44 -16.89 -2.24
C LYS A 45 -8.16 -16.75 -1.42
N LYS A 46 -7.02 -16.59 -2.09
CA LYS A 46 -5.73 -16.39 -1.43
C LYS A 46 -5.66 -15.03 -0.74
N VAL A 47 -6.16 -13.98 -1.38
CA VAL A 47 -6.25 -12.62 -0.80
C VAL A 47 -7.09 -12.64 0.47
N LEU A 48 -8.30 -13.19 0.43
CA LEU A 48 -9.20 -13.32 1.58
C LEU A 48 -8.59 -14.13 2.73
N SER A 49 -7.80 -15.16 2.40
CA SER A 49 -7.08 -15.99 3.38
C SER A 49 -5.92 -15.22 4.05
N LEU A 50 -5.15 -14.45 3.28
CA LEU A 50 -4.08 -13.60 3.80
C LEU A 50 -4.62 -12.46 4.66
N ASP A 51 -5.71 -11.83 4.23
CA ASP A 51 -6.44 -10.81 4.98
C ASP A 51 -6.97 -11.37 6.31
N ALA A 52 -7.66 -12.52 6.28
CA ALA A 52 -8.16 -13.18 7.50
C ALA A 52 -7.04 -13.45 8.52
N THR A 53 -5.84 -13.81 8.03
CA THR A 53 -4.68 -14.04 8.87
C THR A 53 -4.15 -12.73 9.47
N ALA A 54 -4.11 -11.65 8.69
CA ALA A 54 -3.71 -10.34 9.16
C ALA A 54 -4.66 -9.81 10.24
N ARG A 55 -5.98 -9.88 10.01
CA ARG A 55 -7.01 -9.47 10.99
C ARG A 55 -6.91 -10.25 12.30
N LYS A 56 -6.82 -11.58 12.22
CA LYS A 56 -6.62 -12.43 13.41
C LYS A 56 -5.38 -12.03 14.22
N LYS A 57 -4.29 -11.70 13.53
CA LYS A 57 -3.06 -11.24 14.17
C LYS A 57 -3.23 -9.87 14.82
N ALA A 58 -3.92 -8.94 14.16
CA ALA A 58 -4.15 -7.59 14.67
C ALA A 58 -5.07 -7.58 15.90
N VAL A 59 -6.17 -8.34 15.86
CA VAL A 59 -7.12 -8.45 16.96
C VAL A 59 -6.52 -9.16 18.17
N GLY A 60 -5.71 -10.21 17.94
CA GLY A 60 -5.03 -10.93 19.02
C GLY A 60 -5.94 -11.74 19.96
N VAL A 61 -7.24 -11.85 19.64
CA VAL A 61 -8.23 -12.58 20.45
C VAL A 61 -8.49 -13.96 19.88
N THR A 62 -8.42 -14.98 20.75
CA THR A 62 -8.79 -16.35 20.43
C THR A 62 -10.28 -16.44 20.08
N GLY A 63 -10.60 -16.97 18.89
CA GLY A 63 -11.98 -17.14 18.43
C GLY A 63 -12.52 -16.03 17.53
N TYR A 64 -11.73 -14.98 17.25
CA TYR A 64 -12.10 -13.98 16.25
C TYR A 64 -12.33 -14.63 14.88
N LYS A 65 -13.50 -14.34 14.32
CA LYS A 65 -13.90 -14.72 12.97
C LYS A 65 -14.01 -13.44 12.15
N PRO A 66 -13.18 -13.28 11.11
CA PRO A 66 -13.38 -12.19 10.17
C PRO A 66 -14.82 -12.20 9.63
N PRO A 67 -15.40 -11.01 9.38
CA PRO A 67 -16.72 -10.91 8.79
C PRO A 67 -16.76 -11.47 7.36
N GLU A 68 -17.94 -11.48 6.77
CA GLU A 68 -18.08 -11.64 5.33
C GLU A 68 -17.42 -10.45 4.64
N ARG A 69 -16.57 -10.72 3.64
CA ARG A 69 -15.69 -9.72 3.04
C ARG A 69 -15.67 -9.92 1.54
N THR A 70 -15.58 -8.83 0.81
CA THR A 70 -15.45 -8.83 -0.65
C THR A 70 -14.13 -8.24 -1.10
N VAL A 71 -13.79 -8.53 -2.35
CA VAL A 71 -12.55 -8.13 -2.98
C VAL A 71 -12.87 -7.06 -4.01
N ARG A 72 -12.41 -5.84 -3.75
CA ARG A 72 -12.49 -4.72 -4.70
C ARG A 72 -11.13 -4.53 -5.36
N VAL A 73 -11.08 -4.66 -6.68
CA VAL A 73 -9.85 -4.50 -7.46
C VAL A 73 -9.86 -3.13 -8.12
N MET A 74 -8.77 -2.39 -7.97
CA MET A 74 -8.56 -1.07 -8.56
C MET A 74 -7.30 -1.04 -9.42
N ASP A 75 -7.32 -0.16 -10.42
CA ASP A 75 -6.15 0.16 -11.23
C ASP A 75 -5.12 0.96 -10.40
N LEU A 76 -3.82 0.68 -10.62
CA LEU A 76 -2.73 1.42 -9.94
C LEU A 76 -2.89 2.94 -10.07
N THR A 77 -3.21 3.42 -11.28
CA THR A 77 -3.31 4.87 -11.54
C THR A 77 -4.49 5.48 -10.80
N GLU A 78 -5.61 4.76 -10.70
CA GLU A 78 -6.79 5.22 -9.97
C GLU A 78 -6.49 5.38 -8.48
N THR A 79 -5.76 4.44 -7.87
CA THR A 79 -5.37 4.51 -6.46
C THR A 79 -4.28 5.54 -6.18
N PHE A 80 -3.19 5.54 -6.97
CA PHE A 80 -2.01 6.35 -6.64
C PHE A 80 -2.12 7.82 -7.07
N SER A 81 -2.91 8.15 -8.11
CA SER A 81 -3.04 9.54 -8.56
C SER A 81 -3.50 10.49 -7.45
N PRO A 82 -4.59 10.22 -6.70
CA PRO A 82 -5.00 11.10 -5.61
C PRO A 82 -3.93 11.22 -4.51
N LEU A 83 -3.30 10.11 -4.10
CA LEU A 83 -2.24 10.11 -3.07
C LEU A 83 -1.02 10.97 -3.46
N ILE A 84 -0.60 10.87 -4.73
CA ILE A 84 0.52 11.65 -5.27
C ILE A 84 0.14 13.14 -5.37
N VAL A 85 -1.08 13.45 -5.83
CA VAL A 85 -1.57 14.84 -5.93
C VAL A 85 -1.69 15.50 -4.55
N GLU A 86 -2.19 14.77 -3.56
CA GLU A 86 -2.26 15.24 -2.18
C GLU A 86 -0.86 15.52 -1.60
N SER A 87 0.08 14.59 -1.82
CA SER A 87 1.47 14.76 -1.36
C SER A 87 2.15 15.96 -2.03
N LEU A 88 1.91 16.15 -3.34
CA LEU A 88 2.40 17.31 -4.08
C LEU A 88 1.83 18.63 -3.54
N THR A 89 0.55 18.64 -3.18
CA THR A 89 -0.10 19.81 -2.57
C THR A 89 0.54 20.14 -1.21
N GLY A 90 0.84 19.11 -0.41
CA GLY A 90 1.57 19.26 0.86
C GLY A 90 2.96 19.88 0.67
N VAL A 91 3.73 19.41 -0.32
CA VAL A 91 5.04 19.98 -0.67
C VAL A 91 4.92 21.46 -1.07
N GLN A 92 3.93 21.81 -1.90
CA GLN A 92 3.70 23.19 -2.33
C GLN A 92 3.38 24.10 -1.14
N GLY A 93 2.48 23.69 -0.25
CA GLY A 93 2.12 24.48 0.93
C GLY A 93 3.30 24.72 1.89
N VAL A 94 4.12 23.69 2.14
CA VAL A 94 5.34 23.83 2.96
C VAL A 94 6.37 24.74 2.29
N ALA A 95 6.58 24.61 0.97
CA ALA A 95 7.51 25.44 0.23
C ALA A 95 7.11 26.93 0.27
N GLU A 96 5.81 27.24 0.14
CA GLU A 96 5.29 28.60 0.27
C GLU A 96 5.52 29.18 1.67
N ALA A 97 5.26 28.40 2.72
CA ALA A 97 5.46 28.83 4.11
C ALA A 97 6.95 29.09 4.43
N ILE A 98 7.87 28.31 3.86
CA ILE A 98 9.32 28.52 3.94
C ILE A 98 9.72 29.80 3.21
N ALA A 99 9.24 29.99 1.98
CA ALA A 99 9.54 31.19 1.20
C ALA A 99 9.04 32.47 1.90
N ALA A 100 7.95 32.37 2.65
CA ALA A 100 7.42 33.43 3.51
C ALA A 100 8.15 33.58 4.86
N GLY A 101 9.13 32.72 5.16
CA GLY A 101 9.88 32.73 6.42
C GLY A 101 9.07 32.32 7.66
N SER A 102 7.93 31.63 7.46
CA SER A 102 6.99 31.27 8.54
C SER A 102 7.36 29.95 9.24
N ILE A 103 8.07 29.06 8.55
CA ILE A 103 8.55 27.77 9.07
C ILE A 103 9.98 27.51 8.57
N PRO A 104 10.75 26.64 9.24
CA PRO A 104 12.13 26.35 8.86
C PRO A 104 12.21 25.29 7.74
N LEU A 105 13.39 25.12 7.15
CA LEU A 105 13.60 24.29 5.95
C LEU A 105 13.39 22.79 6.20
N GLU A 106 13.69 22.33 7.42
CA GLU A 106 13.59 20.93 7.86
C GLU A 106 12.17 20.39 7.73
N ASN A 107 11.15 21.25 7.74
CA ASN A 107 9.76 20.86 7.53
C ASN A 107 9.47 20.31 6.12
N LEU A 108 10.37 20.47 5.15
CA LEU A 108 10.24 19.83 3.82
C LEU A 108 10.42 18.32 3.88
N GLU A 109 11.19 17.79 4.83
CA GLU A 109 11.60 16.39 4.88
C GLU A 109 10.37 15.46 4.78
N GLY A 110 9.45 15.53 5.75
CA GLY A 110 8.30 14.61 5.79
C GLY A 110 7.36 14.71 4.57
N VAL A 111 7.10 15.91 4.04
CA VAL A 111 6.22 16.06 2.86
C VAL A 111 6.88 15.56 1.58
N THR A 112 8.19 15.73 1.45
CA THR A 112 8.94 15.22 0.29
C THR A 112 9.12 13.71 0.35
N GLU A 113 9.35 13.14 1.54
CA GLU A 113 9.42 11.69 1.75
C GLU A 113 8.10 10.99 1.37
N MET A 114 6.96 11.54 1.79
CA MET A 114 5.64 11.01 1.41
C MET A 114 5.44 11.00 -0.11
N LEU A 115 5.80 12.09 -0.79
CA LEU A 115 5.70 12.19 -2.24
C LEU A 115 6.62 11.16 -2.93
N GLU A 116 7.88 11.08 -2.50
CA GLU A 116 8.85 10.12 -3.01
C GLU A 116 8.37 8.69 -2.84
N TYR A 117 7.92 8.33 -1.64
CA TYR A 117 7.36 7.03 -1.29
C TYR A 117 6.21 6.63 -2.24
N ASN A 118 5.22 7.50 -2.41
CA ASN A 118 4.06 7.23 -3.26
C ASN A 118 4.45 7.05 -4.74
N VAL A 119 5.35 7.90 -5.24
CA VAL A 119 5.85 7.82 -6.62
C VAL A 119 6.70 6.57 -6.85
N GLN A 120 7.55 6.20 -5.89
CA GLN A 120 8.39 5.01 -5.98
C GLN A 120 7.56 3.73 -5.97
N LEU A 121 6.58 3.61 -5.06
CA LEU A 121 5.65 2.48 -5.05
C LEU A 121 4.92 2.35 -6.39
N TYR A 122 4.29 3.43 -6.87
CA TYR A 122 3.60 3.45 -8.16
C TYR A 122 4.52 3.00 -9.30
N SER A 123 5.71 3.60 -9.38
CA SER A 123 6.66 3.34 -10.47
C SER A 123 7.15 1.89 -10.46
N LEU A 124 7.46 1.34 -9.28
CA LEU A 124 7.93 -0.04 -9.15
C LEU A 124 6.86 -1.06 -9.50
N PHE A 125 5.63 -0.89 -9.00
CA PHE A 125 4.55 -1.82 -9.33
C PHE A 125 4.16 -1.72 -10.81
N LYS A 126 4.28 -0.55 -11.44
CA LYS A 126 4.03 -0.37 -12.87
C LYS A 126 5.01 -1.14 -13.78
N LEU A 127 6.19 -1.51 -13.28
CA LEU A 127 7.14 -2.36 -14.02
C LEU A 127 6.75 -3.85 -14.03
N LEU A 128 5.79 -4.24 -13.19
CA LEU A 128 5.27 -5.61 -13.12
C LEU A 128 4.13 -5.81 -14.13
N GLU A 129 3.88 -7.06 -14.47
CA GLU A 129 2.76 -7.43 -15.34
C GLU A 129 1.45 -7.52 -14.55
N ASN A 130 0.36 -7.05 -15.16
CA ASN A 130 -1.00 -6.98 -14.59
C ASN A 130 -1.03 -6.39 -13.17
N PRO A 131 -0.43 -5.20 -12.97
CA PRO A 131 -0.37 -4.63 -11.64
C PRO A 131 -1.74 -4.11 -11.21
N ARG A 132 -2.08 -4.30 -9.94
CA ARG A 132 -3.38 -3.94 -9.38
C ARG A 132 -3.30 -3.65 -7.89
N VAL A 133 -4.23 -2.83 -7.42
CA VAL A 133 -4.50 -2.63 -6.00
C VAL A 133 -5.75 -3.41 -5.64
N ILE A 134 -5.76 -4.06 -4.49
CA ILE A 134 -6.85 -4.90 -4.03
C ILE A 134 -7.20 -4.47 -2.62
N TYR A 135 -8.45 -4.08 -2.43
CA TYR A 135 -9.05 -3.82 -1.14
C TYR A 135 -9.90 -5.02 -0.71
N VAL A 136 -9.80 -5.40 0.55
CA VAL A 136 -10.65 -6.40 1.18
C VAL A 136 -11.53 -5.69 2.18
N GLU A 137 -12.78 -5.49 1.80
CA GLU A 137 -13.75 -4.65 2.49
C GLU A 137 -14.77 -5.53 3.21
N ASP A 138 -15.27 -5.04 4.34
CA ASP A 138 -16.39 -5.65 5.05
C ASP A 138 -17.71 -5.17 4.43
N GLU A 139 -18.65 -6.10 4.21
CA GLU A 139 -20.01 -5.80 3.74
C GLU A 139 -21.06 -5.92 4.85
N GLY A 140 -20.62 -6.20 6.08
CA GLY A 140 -21.47 -6.38 7.25
C GLY A 140 -22.15 -5.10 7.72
N THR A 141 -23.26 -5.27 8.45
CA THR A 141 -23.98 -4.16 9.10
C THR A 141 -23.30 -3.66 10.38
N ASP A 142 -22.39 -4.46 10.95
CA ASP A 142 -21.50 -4.09 12.05
C ASP A 142 -20.05 -4.11 11.50
N PRO A 143 -19.57 -3.00 10.93
CA PRO A 143 -18.32 -2.99 10.18
C PRO A 143 -17.11 -3.23 11.09
N ASP A 144 -16.31 -4.23 10.75
CA ASP A 144 -14.97 -4.44 11.31
C ASP A 144 -14.08 -3.27 10.88
N PRO A 145 -13.34 -2.61 11.79
CA PRO A 145 -12.59 -1.38 11.50
C PRO A 145 -11.37 -1.60 10.59
N TYR A 146 -11.25 -2.77 9.98
CA TYR A 146 -10.10 -3.15 9.18
C TYR A 146 -10.46 -3.25 7.71
N THR A 147 -9.57 -2.72 6.87
CA THR A 147 -9.59 -2.92 5.42
C THR A 147 -8.27 -3.57 5.01
N GLY A 148 -8.33 -4.72 4.33
CA GLY A 148 -7.13 -5.37 3.82
C GLY A 148 -6.64 -4.66 2.57
N LEU A 149 -5.34 -4.31 2.50
CA LEU A 149 -4.75 -3.69 1.32
C LEU A 149 -3.68 -4.61 0.73
N PHE A 150 -3.76 -4.84 -0.58
CA PHE A 150 -2.71 -5.50 -1.34
C PHE A 150 -2.38 -4.71 -2.60
N ILE A 151 -1.10 -4.52 -2.87
CA ILE A 151 -0.61 -3.98 -4.14
C ILE A 151 0.20 -5.10 -4.77
N THR A 152 -0.12 -5.52 -5.99
CA THR A 152 0.47 -6.73 -6.57
C THR A 152 0.74 -6.60 -8.05
N GLY A 153 1.70 -7.40 -8.55
CA GLY A 153 1.96 -7.62 -9.96
C GLY A 153 2.84 -8.85 -10.17
N LEU A 154 2.88 -9.36 -11.40
CA LEU A 154 3.68 -10.51 -11.80
C LEU A 154 5.08 -10.06 -12.27
N SER A 155 6.11 -10.71 -11.75
CA SER A 155 7.50 -10.44 -12.15
C SER A 155 7.88 -11.18 -13.44
N SER A 156 9.00 -10.78 -14.05
CA SER A 156 9.51 -11.39 -15.29
C SER A 156 9.94 -12.85 -15.14
N ASP A 157 10.21 -13.29 -13.90
CA ASP A 157 10.53 -14.68 -13.53
C ASP A 157 9.30 -15.47 -13.04
N GLY A 158 8.08 -14.92 -13.20
CA GLY A 158 6.82 -15.62 -12.97
C GLY A 158 6.39 -15.71 -11.51
N GLU A 159 6.98 -14.92 -10.61
CA GLU A 159 6.56 -14.82 -9.22
C GLU A 159 5.62 -13.62 -9.03
N THR A 160 4.60 -13.77 -8.18
CA THR A 160 3.76 -12.66 -7.78
C THR A 160 4.46 -11.87 -6.68
N VAL A 161 4.75 -10.60 -6.95
CA VAL A 161 5.23 -9.63 -5.96
C VAL A 161 4.04 -8.92 -5.36
N TYR A 162 4.04 -8.70 -4.05
CA TYR A 162 2.99 -7.94 -3.41
C TYR A 162 3.45 -7.20 -2.16
N ALA A 163 2.88 -6.02 -1.96
CA ALA A 163 2.85 -5.33 -0.68
C ALA A 163 1.50 -5.62 -0.01
N GLN A 164 1.51 -5.83 1.31
CA GLN A 164 0.30 -6.11 2.09
C GLN A 164 0.26 -5.21 3.32
N ALA A 165 -0.87 -4.56 3.58
CA ALA A 165 -1.17 -3.90 4.85
C ALA A 165 -2.57 -4.28 5.35
N LEU A 166 -2.83 -4.00 6.62
CA LEU A 166 -4.17 -3.99 7.19
C LEU A 166 -4.42 -2.58 7.69
N LEU A 167 -5.29 -1.86 6.99
CA LEU A 167 -5.63 -0.47 7.29
C LEU A 167 -6.65 -0.44 8.41
N THR A 168 -6.57 0.58 9.27
CA THR A 168 -7.62 0.88 10.25
C THR A 168 -8.43 2.07 9.73
N GLN A 169 -9.75 1.93 9.67
CA GLN A 169 -10.69 2.94 9.15
C GLN A 169 -11.95 2.92 10.02
N THR A 170 -12.41 4.08 10.51
CA THR A 170 -13.63 4.21 11.33
C THR A 170 -14.80 4.86 10.60
#